data_AF-A0A5E7TTA4-F1
#
_entry.id   AF-A0A5E7TTA4-F1
#
_cell.length_a   1.000
_cell.length_b   1.000
_cell.length_c   1.000
_cell.angle_alpha   90.00
_cell.angle_beta   90.00
_cell.angle_gamma   90.00
#
_symmetry.space_group_name_H-M   'P 1'
#
loop_
_entity.id
_entity.type
_entity.pdbx_description
1 polymer ?
#
loop_
_entity_poly.entity_id
_entity_poly.type
_entity_poly.pdbx_seq_one_letter_code
_entity_poly.pdbx_strand_id
1 'polypeptide(L)'
;MPREKKQAGTFIVLSLKHTHRRHKAITLWRSDDSGYCWMLSSAGHYEEARVLEHLGHYNSGCSNIAVSIELVERISCEVEYDTKEFGVCLPNNADTWAQLLASVVRPTDYEPKPEYRGCRYSENSMWMKRKRCEHVNQAMRIIADHGRRFFYSQAVNRYASMEIDARGKVWFIDDYSGKRIFTHETVWGGRWRGFSHGGTLKDLIKEFRDYICTGKQLHPGYLGPERFDDSNIWGYDQEDMRAVREQAGALPVFRQPLAAAA
;
A
#
# COMPACT_ATOMS: atom_id res chain seq x y z
N MET A 1 -9.62 37.82 -9.80
CA MET A 1 -9.58 36.98 -8.58
C MET A 1 -8.15 36.91 -8.10
N PRO A 2 -7.78 37.51 -6.96
CA PRO A 2 -6.46 37.30 -6.38
C PRO A 2 -6.37 35.83 -5.98
N ARG A 3 -5.41 35.08 -6.52
CA ARG A 3 -5.08 33.74 -6.02
C ARG A 3 -4.64 33.91 -4.57
N GLU A 4 -5.39 33.34 -3.63
CA GLU A 4 -4.91 33.15 -2.27
C GLU A 4 -3.52 32.53 -2.36
N LYS A 5 -2.49 33.26 -1.89
CA LYS A 5 -1.17 32.68 -1.69
C LYS A 5 -1.35 31.64 -0.59
N LYS A 6 -1.51 30.39 -1.00
CA LYS A 6 -1.38 29.24 -0.12
C LYS A 6 -0.06 29.44 0.63
N GLN A 7 -0.11 29.58 1.96
CA GLN A 7 1.10 29.68 2.77
C GLN A 7 1.96 28.46 2.43
N ALA A 8 3.20 28.71 2.03
CA ALA A 8 4.14 27.64 1.73
C ALA A 8 4.35 26.84 3.03
N GLY A 9 4.03 25.54 3.01
CA GLY A 9 4.26 24.69 4.17
C GLY A 9 5.76 24.54 4.44
N THR A 10 6.14 24.50 5.71
CA THR A 10 7.50 24.15 6.14
C THR A 10 7.49 22.75 6.74
N PHE A 11 8.46 21.93 6.33
CA PHE A 11 8.54 20.52 6.68
C PHE A 11 9.86 20.20 7.38
N ILE A 12 9.81 19.17 8.22
CA ILE A 12 10.99 18.51 8.79
C ILE A 12 11.04 17.09 8.23
N VAL A 13 12.25 16.66 7.90
CA VAL A 13 12.51 15.31 7.38
C VAL A 13 12.99 14.42 8.51
N LEU A 14 12.27 13.32 8.72
CA LEU A 14 12.54 12.32 9.74
C LEU A 14 13.25 11.13 9.10
N SER A 15 14.31 10.65 9.73
CA SER A 15 15.05 9.48 9.26
C SER A 15 14.54 8.20 9.92
N LEU A 16 13.90 7.34 9.13
CA LEU A 16 13.56 5.98 9.54
C LEU A 16 14.80 5.09 9.61
N LYS A 17 15.75 5.29 8.67
CA LYS A 17 16.97 4.48 8.56
C LYS A 17 17.92 4.66 9.76
N HIS A 18 17.98 5.88 10.30
CA HIS A 18 18.87 6.21 11.42
C HIS A 18 18.13 6.27 12.77
N THR A 19 16.81 6.11 12.79
CA THR A 19 16.06 5.90 14.04
C THR A 19 15.97 4.41 14.34
N HIS A 20 16.69 3.97 15.37
CA HIS A 20 16.71 2.56 15.78
C HIS A 20 15.83 2.32 17.00
N ARG A 21 15.40 1.07 17.19
CA ARG A 21 14.55 0.64 18.30
C ARG A 21 15.02 1.08 19.70
N ARG A 22 16.34 1.22 19.90
CA ARG A 22 16.95 1.61 21.17
C ARG A 22 16.97 3.12 21.42
N HIS A 23 16.80 3.93 20.38
CA HIS A 23 16.84 5.39 20.52
C HIS A 23 15.61 5.87 21.29
N LYS A 24 15.81 6.83 22.19
CA LYS A 24 14.73 7.48 22.93
C LYS A 24 14.08 8.63 22.13
N ALA A 25 14.80 9.19 21.16
CA ALA A 25 14.33 10.24 20.26
C ALA A 25 14.41 9.80 18.78
N ILE A 26 13.54 10.37 17.95
CA ILE A 26 13.55 10.20 16.50
C ILE A 26 14.67 11.04 15.89
N THR A 27 15.39 10.47 14.94
CA THR A 27 16.47 11.16 14.21
C THR A 27 15.88 12.06 13.12
N LEU A 28 16.28 13.33 13.12
CA LEU A 28 15.87 14.38 12.21
C LEU A 28 17.01 14.73 11.26
N TRP A 29 16.69 15.23 10.07
CA TRP A 29 17.70 15.81 9.17
C TRP A 29 18.05 17.21 9.61
N ARG A 30 19.33 17.59 9.50
CA ARG A 30 19.79 18.98 9.62
C ARG A 30 19.48 19.76 8.36
N SER A 31 19.69 21.08 8.38
CA SER A 31 19.56 21.95 7.22
C SER A 31 20.47 21.49 6.07
N ASP A 32 20.05 21.74 4.83
CA ASP A 32 20.83 21.51 3.61
C ASP A 32 21.42 20.09 3.49
N ASP A 33 20.65 19.09 3.94
CA ASP A 33 21.04 17.67 3.85
C ASP A 33 22.38 17.36 4.54
N SER A 34 22.81 18.21 5.49
CA SER A 34 24.16 18.19 6.10
C SER A 34 24.40 17.11 7.16
N GLY A 35 23.43 16.21 7.33
CA GLY A 35 23.49 15.09 8.28
C GLY A 35 22.30 15.06 9.22
N TYR A 36 22.52 14.51 10.41
CA TYR A 36 21.45 14.16 11.33
C TYR A 36 21.55 14.88 12.68
N CYS A 37 20.41 15.07 13.32
CA CYS A 37 20.32 15.54 14.70
C CYS A 37 19.15 14.82 15.40
N TRP A 38 19.03 15.04 16.70
CA TRP A 38 17.89 14.54 17.49
C TRP A 38 17.14 15.69 18.19
N MET A 39 17.81 16.81 18.45
CA MET A 39 17.18 18.03 18.97
C MET A 39 16.41 18.77 17.88
N LEU A 40 15.22 19.25 18.23
CA LEU A 40 14.38 20.03 17.34
C LEU A 40 15.04 21.36 16.93
N SER A 41 15.76 22.00 17.85
CA SER A 41 16.48 23.26 17.58
C SER A 41 17.58 23.15 16.53
N SER A 42 18.03 21.93 16.22
CA SER A 42 19.06 21.65 15.22
C SER A 42 18.49 21.08 13.91
N ALA A 43 17.18 20.89 13.84
CA ALA A 43 16.52 20.30 12.68
C ALA A 43 16.52 21.27 11.49
N GLY A 44 16.67 20.71 10.29
CA GLY A 44 16.53 21.45 9.04
C GLY A 44 15.08 21.72 8.71
N HIS A 45 14.80 22.92 8.23
CA HIS A 45 13.49 23.33 7.75
C HIS A 45 13.47 23.32 6.23
N TYR A 46 12.56 22.56 5.64
CA TYR A 46 12.48 22.35 4.20
C TYR A 46 11.19 22.94 3.67
N GLU A 47 11.29 23.76 2.62
CA GLU A 47 10.11 24.31 1.94
C GLU A 47 9.31 23.21 1.23
N GLU A 48 7.99 23.34 1.25
CA GLU A 48 7.06 22.42 0.58
C GLU A 48 7.45 22.16 -0.88
N ALA A 49 7.78 23.21 -1.63
CA ALA A 49 8.14 23.08 -3.04
C ALA A 49 9.35 22.14 -3.25
N ARG A 50 10.41 22.31 -2.46
CA ARG A 50 11.62 21.47 -2.52
C ARG A 50 11.30 20.02 -2.16
N VAL A 51 10.49 19.80 -1.13
CA VAL A 51 10.07 18.45 -0.70
C VAL A 51 9.24 17.76 -1.78
N LEU A 52 8.28 18.48 -2.37
CA LEU A 52 7.39 17.94 -3.39
C LEU A 52 8.12 17.64 -4.71
N GLU A 53 9.14 18.40 -5.06
CA GLU A 53 9.98 18.14 -6.24
C GLU A 53 10.85 16.89 -6.06
N HIS A 54 11.22 16.55 -4.81
CA HIS A 54 12.14 15.46 -4.50
C HIS A 54 11.55 14.44 -3.51
N LEU A 55 10.30 14.01 -3.74
CA LEU A 55 9.59 13.09 -2.85
C LEU A 55 10.34 11.78 -2.59
N GLY A 56 11.00 11.20 -3.59
CA GLY A 56 11.78 9.97 -3.40
C GLY A 56 12.97 10.13 -2.45
N HIS A 57 13.48 11.36 -2.27
CA HIS A 57 14.59 11.64 -1.36
C HIS A 57 14.08 11.94 0.06
N TYR A 58 13.13 12.86 0.17
CA TYR A 58 12.63 13.38 1.45
C TYR A 58 11.47 12.56 2.04
N ASN A 59 10.75 11.79 1.22
CA ASN A 59 9.52 11.09 1.58
C ASN A 59 9.41 9.68 0.95
N SER A 60 10.53 8.96 0.87
CA SER A 60 10.54 7.59 0.33
C SER A 60 9.68 6.61 1.13
N GLY A 61 9.51 6.86 2.44
CA GLY A 61 8.86 5.95 3.37
C GLY A 61 9.72 4.77 3.82
N CYS A 62 10.74 4.31 3.07
CA CYS A 62 11.65 3.29 3.61
C CYS A 62 12.85 3.89 4.34
N SER A 63 13.31 5.07 3.92
CA SER A 63 14.46 5.75 4.52
C SER A 63 14.03 6.97 5.31
N ASN A 64 13.13 7.79 4.75
CA ASN A 64 12.72 9.06 5.34
C ASN A 64 11.25 9.37 5.09
N ILE A 65 10.66 10.20 5.95
CA ILE A 65 9.33 10.80 5.75
C ILE A 65 9.40 12.30 6.02
N ALA A 66 8.63 13.09 5.26
CA ALA A 66 8.50 14.52 5.46
C ALA A 66 7.16 14.87 6.11
N VAL A 67 7.21 15.63 7.20
CA VAL A 67 6.04 16.00 8.04
C VAL A 67 6.04 17.50 8.32
N SER A 68 4.86 18.07 8.57
CA SER A 68 4.72 19.50 8.88
C SER A 68 5.42 19.86 10.18
N ILE A 69 6.14 20.99 10.18
CA ILE A 69 6.80 21.53 11.38
C ILE A 69 5.80 21.79 12.52
N GLU A 70 4.58 22.24 12.20
CA GLU A 70 3.56 22.56 13.21
C GLU A 70 3.17 21.33 14.05
N LEU A 71 3.09 20.16 13.40
CA LEU A 71 2.86 18.91 14.12
C LEU A 71 4.08 18.55 14.96
N VAL A 72 5.28 18.64 14.38
CA VAL A 72 6.53 18.26 15.05
C VAL A 72 6.73 19.07 16.32
N GLU A 73 6.57 20.40 16.27
CA GLU A 73 6.64 21.27 17.43
C GLU A 73 5.61 20.89 18.49
N ARG A 74 4.36 20.67 18.07
CA ARG A 74 3.25 20.34 18.98
C ARG A 74 3.46 19.04 19.77
N ILE A 75 4.06 18.03 19.16
CA ILE A 75 4.24 16.71 19.80
C ILE A 75 5.65 16.49 20.34
N SER A 76 6.53 17.48 20.18
CA SER A 76 7.87 17.45 20.77
C SER A 76 7.79 17.61 22.28
N CYS A 77 8.70 16.96 22.99
CA CYS A 77 8.83 17.10 24.43
C CYS A 77 10.29 17.00 24.85
N GLU A 78 10.58 17.40 26.09
CA GLU A 78 11.89 17.19 26.67
C GLU A 78 12.10 15.69 26.94
N VAL A 79 13.14 15.12 26.34
CA VAL A 79 13.51 13.72 26.50
C VAL A 79 14.97 13.65 26.88
N GLU A 80 15.29 12.77 27.82
CA GLU A 80 16.67 12.35 28.07
C GLU A 80 17.11 11.42 26.93
N TYR A 81 18.04 11.84 26.08
CA TYR A 81 18.49 11.03 24.93
C TYR A 81 19.48 9.93 25.34
N ASP A 82 20.54 10.32 26.07
CA ASP A 82 21.53 9.46 26.72
C ASP A 82 21.84 10.04 28.12
N THR A 83 22.61 9.33 28.94
CA THR A 83 22.89 9.62 30.36
C THR A 83 23.14 11.11 30.61
N LYS A 84 22.15 11.80 31.21
CA LYS A 84 22.15 13.24 31.54
C LYS A 84 22.16 14.23 30.36
N GLU A 85 21.92 13.79 29.14
CA GLU A 85 21.69 14.67 27.98
C GLU A 85 20.19 14.83 27.73
N PHE A 86 19.69 16.05 27.91
CA PHE A 86 18.28 16.40 27.71
C PHE A 86 18.11 17.35 26.53
N GLY A 87 16.99 17.23 25.83
CA GLY A 87 16.63 18.19 24.80
C GLY A 87 15.19 18.03 24.32
N VAL A 88 14.64 19.10 23.78
CA VAL A 88 13.32 19.09 23.13
C VAL A 88 13.44 18.33 21.81
N CYS A 89 12.75 17.21 21.71
CA CYS A 89 12.79 16.33 20.55
C CYS A 89 11.49 15.54 20.39
N LEU A 90 11.43 14.73 19.32
CA LEU A 90 10.33 13.80 19.09
C LEU A 90 10.62 12.48 19.81
N PRO A 91 9.82 12.05 20.80
CA PRO A 91 10.05 10.79 21.47
C PRO A 91 9.82 9.59 20.53
N ASN A 92 10.70 8.60 20.58
CA ASN A 92 10.63 7.42 19.71
C ASN A 92 9.69 6.35 20.26
N ASN A 93 8.39 6.54 20.08
CA ASN A 93 7.34 5.62 20.55
C ASN A 93 6.20 5.46 19.55
N ALA A 94 5.28 4.53 19.83
CA ALA A 94 4.17 4.19 18.95
C ALA A 94 3.24 5.38 18.65
N ASP A 95 2.89 6.16 19.67
CA ASP A 95 1.91 7.25 19.57
C ASP A 95 2.45 8.42 18.75
N THR A 96 3.74 8.73 18.89
CA THR A 96 4.43 9.74 18.08
C THR A 96 4.49 9.30 16.63
N TRP A 97 4.93 8.07 16.34
CA TRP A 97 4.96 7.56 14.97
C TRP A 97 3.58 7.48 14.33
N ALA A 98 2.53 7.11 15.07
CA ALA A 98 1.16 7.06 14.56
C ALA A 98 0.68 8.45 14.07
N GLN A 99 0.97 9.51 14.84
CA GLN A 99 0.63 10.88 14.46
C GLN A 99 1.43 11.36 13.24
N LEU A 100 2.74 11.08 13.22
CA LEU A 100 3.63 11.47 12.13
C LEU A 100 3.26 10.78 10.81
N LEU A 101 2.97 9.48 10.85
CA LEU A 101 2.57 8.71 9.66
C LEU A 101 1.21 9.14 9.12
N ALA A 102 0.31 9.63 9.98
CA ALA A 102 -0.98 10.18 9.56
C ALA A 102 -0.85 11.56 8.88
N SER A 103 0.27 12.27 9.09
CA SER A 103 0.50 13.63 8.59
C SER A 103 1.57 13.73 7.50
N VAL A 104 1.97 12.61 6.91
CA VAL A 104 3.00 12.62 5.87
C VAL A 104 2.53 13.45 4.68
N VAL A 105 3.41 14.29 4.15
CA VAL A 105 3.10 15.27 3.08
C VAL A 105 2.38 14.66 1.88
N ARG A 106 2.77 13.43 1.50
CA ARG A 106 2.23 12.64 0.39
C ARG A 106 2.32 11.15 0.70
N PRO A 107 1.55 10.30 -0.01
CA PRO A 107 1.81 8.86 -0.02
C PRO A 107 3.27 8.57 -0.36
N THR A 108 3.87 7.63 0.37
CA THR A 108 5.27 7.23 0.23
C THR A 108 5.41 6.09 -0.78
N ASP A 109 6.55 6.02 -1.47
CA ASP A 109 6.84 4.95 -2.45
C ASP A 109 6.96 3.57 -1.79
N TYR A 110 7.45 3.56 -0.55
CA TYR A 110 7.65 2.36 0.26
C TYR A 110 6.97 2.48 1.62
N GLU A 111 6.69 1.34 2.25
CA GLU A 111 6.10 1.30 3.59
C GLU A 111 7.04 1.91 4.64
N PRO A 112 6.56 2.90 5.40
CA PRO A 112 7.20 3.32 6.63
C PRO A 112 7.19 2.23 7.69
N LYS A 113 8.39 1.78 8.07
CA LYS A 113 8.64 0.83 9.15
C LYS A 113 9.51 1.46 10.24
N PRO A 114 8.98 2.42 11.03
CA PRO A 114 9.74 3.13 12.06
C PRO A 114 10.07 2.27 13.27
N GLU A 115 11.35 2.12 13.60
CA GLU A 115 11.75 1.31 14.75
C GLU A 115 11.62 2.05 16.07
N TYR A 116 10.85 1.47 16.99
CA TYR A 116 10.71 1.96 18.37
C TYR A 116 10.58 0.82 19.36
N ARG A 117 10.78 1.11 20.65
CA ARG A 117 10.71 0.08 21.70
C ARG A 117 9.35 -0.62 21.70
N GLY A 118 9.37 -1.94 21.53
CA GLY A 118 8.15 -2.77 21.46
C GLY A 118 7.54 -2.91 20.07
N CYS A 119 8.10 -2.28 19.02
CA CYS A 119 7.59 -2.45 17.66
C CYS A 119 7.74 -3.90 17.18
N ARG A 120 6.71 -4.42 16.48
CA ARG A 120 6.73 -5.71 15.79
C ARG A 120 6.14 -5.52 14.41
N TYR A 121 6.92 -5.79 13.36
CA TYR A 121 6.39 -5.83 12.00
C TYR A 121 5.90 -7.22 11.66
N SER A 122 4.80 -7.28 10.93
CA SER A 122 4.39 -8.49 10.25
C SER A 122 4.43 -8.24 8.74
N GLU A 123 4.70 -9.27 7.95
CA GLU A 123 4.55 -9.24 6.48
C GLU A 123 3.08 -8.99 6.05
N ASN A 124 2.15 -9.03 7.01
CA ASN A 124 0.72 -8.79 6.86
C ASN A 124 0.31 -7.36 7.27
N SER A 125 1.24 -6.41 7.19
CA SER A 125 0.96 -5.00 7.44
C SER A 125 -0.15 -4.46 6.53
N MET A 126 -0.85 -3.42 6.98
CA MET A 126 -1.92 -2.80 6.20
C MET A 126 -1.44 -2.23 4.87
N TRP A 127 -0.20 -1.75 4.80
CA TRP A 127 0.39 -1.23 3.57
C TRP A 127 0.62 -2.32 2.54
N MET A 128 1.26 -3.43 2.94
CA MET A 128 1.42 -4.60 2.07
C MET A 128 0.06 -5.14 1.64
N LYS A 129 -0.92 -5.09 2.56
CA LYS A 129 -2.37 -5.14 2.36
C LYS A 129 -2.77 -4.49 1.03
N ARG A 130 -2.72 -3.16 1.07
CA ARG A 130 -3.19 -2.25 0.02
C ARG A 130 -2.44 -2.43 -1.28
N LYS A 131 -1.11 -2.56 -1.24
CA LYS A 131 -0.29 -2.78 -2.43
C LYS A 131 -0.67 -4.07 -3.17
N ARG A 132 -0.90 -5.16 -2.43
CA ARG A 132 -1.39 -6.41 -3.04
C ARG A 132 -2.81 -6.29 -3.60
N CYS A 133 -3.66 -5.48 -2.95
CA CYS A 133 -5.00 -5.16 -3.47
C CYS A 133 -4.94 -4.42 -4.81
N GLU A 134 -3.99 -3.49 -4.96
CA GLU A 134 -3.75 -2.78 -6.22
C GLU A 134 -3.30 -3.74 -7.34
N HIS A 135 -2.34 -4.65 -7.05
CA HIS A 135 -1.94 -5.68 -8.03
C HIS A 135 -3.12 -6.53 -8.49
N VAL A 136 -4.00 -6.93 -7.56
CA VAL A 136 -5.22 -7.68 -7.87
C VAL A 136 -6.18 -6.86 -8.73
N ASN A 137 -6.41 -5.60 -8.39
CA ASN A 137 -7.30 -4.72 -9.17
C ASN A 137 -6.78 -4.51 -10.58
N GLN A 138 -5.46 -4.40 -10.76
CA GLN A 138 -4.84 -4.34 -12.09
C GLN A 138 -5.05 -5.66 -12.86
N ALA A 139 -4.89 -6.81 -12.22
CA ALA A 139 -5.15 -8.12 -12.86
C ALA A 139 -6.62 -8.27 -13.28
N MET A 140 -7.55 -7.92 -12.39
CA MET A 140 -8.99 -7.92 -12.67
C MET A 140 -9.30 -6.99 -13.84
N ARG A 141 -8.63 -5.84 -13.91
CA ARG A 141 -8.82 -4.87 -14.97
C ARG A 141 -8.41 -5.41 -16.34
N ILE A 142 -7.25 -6.05 -16.43
CA ILE A 142 -6.80 -6.71 -17.65
C ILE A 142 -7.80 -7.78 -18.08
N ILE A 143 -8.26 -8.64 -17.16
CA ILE A 143 -9.28 -9.66 -17.46
C ILE A 143 -10.57 -9.02 -17.99
N ALA A 144 -10.96 -7.87 -17.44
CA ALA A 144 -12.16 -7.13 -17.82
C ALA A 144 -12.11 -6.44 -19.17
N ASP A 145 -10.91 -6.14 -19.65
CA ASP A 145 -10.70 -5.47 -20.92
C ASP A 145 -10.61 -6.47 -22.11
N HIS A 146 -10.64 -7.79 -21.86
CA HIS A 146 -10.50 -8.84 -22.88
C HIS A 146 -11.67 -9.84 -22.89
N GLY A 147 -11.83 -10.59 -23.99
CA GLY A 147 -12.75 -11.71 -24.08
C GLY A 147 -14.17 -11.35 -23.71
N ARG A 148 -14.75 -12.12 -22.78
CA ARG A 148 -16.12 -11.90 -22.29
C ARG A 148 -16.23 -10.74 -21.28
N ARG A 149 -15.14 -10.00 -21.05
CA ARG A 149 -15.08 -8.81 -20.18
C ARG A 149 -15.51 -9.12 -18.75
N PHE A 150 -15.01 -10.22 -18.20
CA PHE A 150 -15.33 -10.56 -16.81
C PHE A 150 -14.83 -9.47 -15.88
N PHE A 151 -15.57 -9.15 -14.81
CA PHE A 151 -15.32 -7.99 -13.95
C PHE A 151 -15.60 -6.63 -14.59
N TYR A 152 -16.24 -6.56 -15.75
CA TYR A 152 -16.79 -5.32 -16.29
C TYR A 152 -18.24 -5.48 -16.70
N SER A 153 -19.07 -4.56 -16.22
CA SER A 153 -20.46 -4.47 -16.60
C SER A 153 -20.66 -3.33 -17.58
N GLN A 154 -20.99 -3.65 -18.82
CA GLN A 154 -21.33 -2.66 -19.84
C GLN A 154 -22.65 -1.93 -19.52
N ALA A 155 -23.62 -2.62 -18.89
CA ALA A 155 -24.93 -2.06 -18.57
C ALA A 155 -24.86 -0.84 -17.63
N VAL A 156 -23.88 -0.85 -16.71
CA VAL A 156 -23.68 0.21 -15.71
C VAL A 156 -22.30 0.87 -15.84
N ASN A 157 -21.55 0.55 -16.89
CA ASN A 157 -20.20 1.03 -17.18
C ASN A 157 -19.27 1.02 -15.94
N ARG A 158 -19.13 -0.14 -15.30
CA ARG A 158 -18.37 -0.29 -14.05
C ARG A 158 -17.45 -1.51 -14.08
N TYR A 159 -16.28 -1.36 -13.48
CA TYR A 159 -15.36 -2.46 -13.19
C TYR A 159 -15.56 -2.95 -11.76
N ALA A 160 -15.53 -4.25 -11.55
CA ALA A 160 -15.44 -4.81 -10.22
C ALA A 160 -14.07 -4.46 -9.62
N SER A 161 -14.00 -4.40 -8.30
CA SER A 161 -12.75 -4.09 -7.60
C SER A 161 -12.69 -4.77 -6.25
N MET A 162 -11.49 -5.03 -5.76
CA MET A 162 -11.21 -5.40 -4.39
C MET A 162 -10.82 -4.16 -3.57
N GLU A 163 -11.21 -4.16 -2.30
CA GLU A 163 -10.83 -3.12 -1.34
C GLU A 163 -10.52 -3.72 0.04
N ILE A 164 -9.85 -2.92 0.87
CA ILE A 164 -9.48 -3.30 2.24
C ILE A 164 -10.07 -2.28 3.21
N ASP A 165 -10.80 -2.77 4.22
CA ASP A 165 -11.33 -1.92 5.27
C ASP A 165 -10.27 -1.53 6.33
N ALA A 166 -10.64 -0.66 7.26
CA ALA A 166 -9.75 -0.20 8.33
C ALA A 166 -9.23 -1.34 9.25
N ARG A 167 -9.91 -2.49 9.27
CA ARG A 167 -9.52 -3.68 10.04
C ARG A 167 -8.67 -4.66 9.23
N GLY A 168 -8.35 -4.32 7.98
CA GLY A 168 -7.55 -5.18 7.10
C GLY A 168 -8.33 -6.36 6.53
N LYS A 169 -9.67 -6.32 6.54
CA LYS A 169 -10.51 -7.31 5.86
C LYS A 169 -10.73 -6.90 4.41
N VAL A 170 -10.81 -7.91 3.56
CA VAL A 170 -10.86 -7.77 2.10
C VAL A 170 -12.31 -7.92 1.63
N TRP A 171 -12.73 -6.99 0.80
CA TRP A 171 -14.08 -6.93 0.24
C TRP A 171 -13.99 -6.89 -1.29
N PHE A 172 -15.00 -7.44 -1.94
CA PHE A 172 -15.18 -7.38 -3.39
C PHE A 172 -16.37 -6.47 -3.71
N ILE A 173 -16.20 -5.53 -4.63
CA ILE A 173 -17.25 -4.69 -5.18
C ILE A 173 -17.63 -5.28 -6.52
N ASP A 174 -18.86 -5.77 -6.63
CA ASP A 174 -19.38 -6.40 -7.84
C ASP A 174 -19.62 -5.35 -8.95
N ASP A 175 -19.23 -5.67 -10.18
CA ASP A 175 -19.32 -4.79 -11.35
C ASP A 175 -20.77 -4.43 -11.67
N TYR A 176 -21.64 -5.43 -11.76
CA TYR A 176 -23.04 -5.25 -12.14
C TYR A 176 -23.87 -4.70 -10.98
N SER A 177 -23.93 -5.43 -9.87
CA SER A 177 -24.82 -5.07 -8.75
C SER A 177 -24.28 -3.92 -7.89
N GLY A 178 -22.99 -3.60 -7.98
CA GLY A 178 -22.33 -2.61 -7.12
C GLY A 178 -22.25 -3.02 -5.65
N LYS A 179 -22.67 -4.24 -5.29
CA LYS A 179 -22.70 -4.66 -3.88
C LYS A 179 -21.31 -4.93 -3.35
N ARG A 180 -21.10 -4.50 -2.12
CA ARG A 180 -19.91 -4.75 -1.31
C ARG A 180 -20.01 -6.11 -0.63
N ILE A 181 -19.20 -7.06 -1.05
CA ILE A 181 -19.26 -8.47 -0.70
C ILE A 181 -18.09 -8.84 0.21
N PHE A 182 -18.40 -9.42 1.36
CA PHE A 182 -17.40 -9.91 2.30
C PHE A 182 -16.79 -11.22 1.81
N THR A 183 -15.47 -11.22 1.60
CA THR A 183 -14.79 -12.36 0.95
C THR A 183 -14.29 -13.42 1.92
N HIS A 184 -14.25 -13.13 3.23
CA HIS A 184 -13.74 -14.07 4.24
C HIS A 184 -14.80 -15.11 4.58
N GLU A 185 -14.34 -16.27 5.05
CA GLU A 185 -15.23 -17.32 5.53
C GLU A 185 -16.05 -16.82 6.72
N THR A 186 -17.33 -17.16 6.72
CA THR A 186 -18.27 -16.83 7.79
C THR A 186 -18.96 -18.10 8.25
N VAL A 187 -19.27 -18.16 9.54
CA VAL A 187 -19.99 -19.28 10.15
C VAL A 187 -21.32 -19.57 9.44
N TRP A 188 -21.99 -18.55 8.86
CA TRP A 188 -23.27 -18.71 8.14
C TRP A 188 -23.11 -18.99 6.64
N GLY A 189 -21.98 -19.58 6.24
CA GLY A 189 -21.83 -20.22 4.92
C GLY A 189 -21.51 -19.27 3.76
N GLY A 190 -20.97 -18.08 4.02
CA GLY A 190 -20.31 -17.27 2.96
C GLY A 190 -21.17 -17.01 1.71
N ARG A 191 -22.48 -16.75 1.89
CA ARG A 191 -23.37 -16.39 0.77
C ARG A 191 -22.99 -15.01 0.26
N TRP A 192 -22.31 -14.96 -0.89
CA TRP A 192 -21.94 -13.72 -1.56
C TRP A 192 -23.17 -13.11 -2.25
N ARG A 193 -24.06 -12.52 -1.44
CA ARG A 193 -25.30 -11.91 -1.93
C ARG A 193 -24.97 -10.73 -2.85
N GLY A 194 -25.46 -10.79 -4.08
CA GLY A 194 -25.16 -9.79 -5.12
C GLY A 194 -23.95 -10.11 -5.97
N PHE A 195 -23.32 -11.27 -5.78
CA PHE A 195 -22.28 -11.70 -6.70
C PHE A 195 -22.88 -12.09 -8.04
N SER A 196 -22.40 -11.48 -9.12
CA SER A 196 -22.98 -11.59 -10.45
C SER A 196 -22.28 -12.60 -11.36
N HIS A 197 -21.23 -13.27 -10.87
CA HIS A 197 -20.44 -14.21 -11.66
C HIS A 197 -20.58 -15.69 -11.21
N GLY A 198 -20.02 -16.60 -12.01
CA GLY A 198 -20.01 -18.04 -11.74
C GLY A 198 -18.98 -18.50 -10.71
N GLY A 199 -19.06 -19.77 -10.32
CA GLY A 199 -18.22 -20.39 -9.28
C GLY A 199 -16.71 -20.25 -9.53
N THR A 200 -16.25 -20.45 -10.76
CA THR A 200 -14.82 -20.32 -11.10
C THR A 200 -14.26 -18.93 -10.79
N LEU A 201 -15.02 -17.87 -11.09
CA LEU A 201 -14.61 -16.49 -10.78
C LEU A 201 -14.73 -16.20 -9.29
N LYS A 202 -15.70 -16.80 -8.60
CA LYS A 202 -15.79 -16.74 -7.13
C LYS A 202 -14.52 -17.30 -6.48
N ASP A 203 -14.04 -18.45 -6.96
CA ASP A 203 -12.84 -19.09 -6.43
C ASP A 203 -11.58 -18.29 -6.77
N LEU A 204 -11.49 -17.69 -7.97
CA LEU A 204 -10.42 -16.75 -8.29
C LEU A 204 -10.37 -15.56 -7.31
N ILE A 205 -11.52 -14.97 -6.95
CA ILE A 205 -11.56 -13.87 -5.99
C ILE A 205 -11.14 -14.32 -4.59
N LYS A 206 -11.42 -15.57 -4.18
CA LYS A 206 -10.92 -16.11 -2.90
C LYS A 206 -9.40 -16.23 -2.91
N GLU A 207 -8.82 -16.72 -4.00
CA GLU A 207 -7.36 -16.80 -4.15
C GLU A 207 -6.73 -15.39 -4.15
N PHE A 208 -7.34 -14.42 -4.81
CA PHE A 208 -6.92 -13.02 -4.73
C PHE A 208 -6.99 -12.46 -3.31
N ARG A 209 -8.07 -12.73 -2.57
CA ARG A 209 -8.17 -12.39 -1.14
C ARG A 209 -7.02 -13.00 -0.35
N ASP A 210 -6.68 -14.26 -0.60
CA ASP A 210 -5.61 -14.95 0.13
C ASP A 210 -4.23 -14.38 -0.21
N TYR A 211 -3.97 -14.05 -1.47
CA TYR A 211 -2.80 -13.27 -1.87
C TYR A 211 -2.76 -11.93 -1.16
N ILE A 212 -3.86 -11.17 -1.14
CA ILE A 212 -3.93 -9.90 -0.41
C ILE A 212 -3.60 -10.14 1.07
N CYS A 213 -4.18 -11.16 1.71
CA CYS A 213 -3.99 -11.38 3.14
C CYS A 213 -2.60 -11.88 3.51
N THR A 214 -1.97 -12.71 2.67
CA THR A 214 -0.78 -13.52 3.04
C THR A 214 0.45 -13.25 2.17
N GLY A 215 0.29 -12.65 0.99
CA GLY A 215 1.34 -12.52 -0.01
C GLY A 215 1.60 -13.77 -0.86
N LYS A 216 0.92 -14.90 -0.59
CA LYS A 216 1.09 -16.13 -1.36
C LYS A 216 0.62 -15.95 -2.81
N GLN A 217 1.55 -15.97 -3.75
CA GLN A 217 1.27 -15.78 -5.17
C GLN A 217 0.47 -16.96 -5.77
N LEU A 218 -0.43 -16.62 -6.69
CA LEU A 218 -1.27 -17.55 -7.44
C LEU A 218 -0.46 -18.24 -8.54
N HIS A 219 -0.84 -19.47 -8.88
CA HIS A 219 -0.32 -20.13 -10.08
C HIS A 219 -0.93 -19.48 -11.34
N PRO A 220 -0.16 -19.23 -12.42
CA PRO A 220 -0.70 -18.67 -13.67
C PRO A 220 -1.86 -19.47 -14.28
N GLY A 221 -1.96 -20.77 -14.00
CA GLY A 221 -3.08 -21.61 -14.42
C GLY A 221 -4.47 -21.19 -13.91
N TYR A 222 -4.55 -20.24 -12.96
CA TYR A 222 -5.82 -19.60 -12.60
C TYR A 222 -6.33 -18.60 -13.66
N LEU A 223 -5.47 -18.16 -14.59
CA LEU A 223 -5.83 -17.29 -15.72
C LEU A 223 -6.42 -18.11 -16.87
N GLY A 224 -7.72 -18.41 -16.73
CA GLY A 224 -8.46 -19.26 -17.66
C GLY A 224 -7.95 -20.71 -17.61
N PRO A 225 -8.36 -21.49 -16.59
CA PRO A 225 -7.96 -22.88 -16.47
C PRO A 225 -8.30 -23.68 -17.73
N GLU A 226 -7.46 -24.65 -18.08
CA GLU A 226 -7.57 -25.42 -19.31
C GLU A 226 -8.62 -26.54 -19.20
N ARG A 227 -9.24 -26.85 -20.33
CA ARG A 227 -10.12 -28.01 -20.53
C ARG A 227 -9.34 -29.12 -21.24
N PHE A 228 -9.95 -30.30 -21.35
CA PHE A 228 -9.37 -31.46 -22.02
C PHE A 228 -9.17 -31.30 -23.53
N ASP A 229 -9.80 -30.30 -24.15
CA ASP A 229 -9.80 -30.03 -25.59
C ASP A 229 -8.95 -28.79 -25.96
N ASP A 230 -7.97 -28.44 -25.13
CA ASP A 230 -7.10 -27.26 -25.28
C ASP A 230 -7.85 -25.91 -25.28
N SER A 231 -9.15 -25.91 -24.98
CA SER A 231 -9.93 -24.69 -24.72
C SER A 231 -9.82 -24.26 -23.25
N ASN A 232 -10.31 -23.06 -22.91
CA ASN A 232 -10.29 -22.57 -21.53
C ASN A 232 -11.70 -22.57 -20.90
N ILE A 233 -11.76 -22.74 -19.58
CA ILE A 233 -13.03 -22.76 -18.83
C ILE A 233 -13.82 -21.45 -19.00
N TRP A 234 -13.12 -20.33 -19.20
CA TRP A 234 -13.70 -19.00 -19.34
C TRP A 234 -14.41 -18.78 -20.68
N GLY A 235 -14.07 -19.58 -21.69
CA GLY A 235 -14.59 -19.48 -23.05
C GLY A 235 -14.06 -18.27 -23.81
N TYR A 236 -12.85 -17.82 -23.50
CA TYR A 236 -12.16 -16.79 -24.28
C TYR A 236 -11.59 -17.45 -25.53
N ASP A 237 -11.47 -16.71 -26.64
CA ASP A 237 -10.70 -17.20 -27.78
C ASP A 237 -9.20 -17.26 -27.44
N GLN A 238 -8.41 -17.84 -28.35
CA GLN A 238 -6.98 -18.05 -28.14
C GLN A 238 -6.19 -16.74 -28.04
N GLU A 239 -6.59 -15.70 -28.77
CA GLU A 239 -5.88 -14.42 -28.81
C GLU A 239 -6.09 -13.64 -27.51
N ASP A 240 -7.35 -13.49 -27.10
CA ASP A 240 -7.71 -12.84 -25.84
C ASP A 240 -7.16 -13.60 -24.63
N MET A 241 -7.21 -14.94 -24.65
CA MET A 241 -6.66 -15.73 -23.56
C MET A 241 -5.14 -15.60 -23.47
N ARG A 242 -4.43 -15.56 -24.61
CA ARG A 242 -2.99 -15.31 -24.66
C ARG A 242 -2.66 -13.94 -24.09
N ALA A 243 -3.37 -12.90 -24.52
CA ALA A 243 -3.18 -11.53 -24.04
C ALA A 243 -3.36 -11.42 -22.52
N VAL A 244 -4.41 -12.04 -21.97
CA VAL A 244 -4.63 -12.07 -20.51
C VAL A 244 -3.52 -12.81 -19.79
N ARG A 245 -3.09 -13.99 -20.27
CA ARG A 245 -2.01 -14.77 -19.64
C ARG A 245 -0.69 -14.03 -19.66
N GLU A 246 -0.39 -13.30 -20.73
CA GLU A 246 0.83 -12.49 -20.86
C GLU A 246 0.78 -11.26 -19.94
N GLN A 247 -0.26 -10.43 -20.08
CA GLN A 247 -0.35 -9.16 -19.36
C GLN A 247 -0.63 -9.35 -17.87
N ALA A 248 -1.67 -10.12 -17.53
CA ALA A 248 -2.03 -10.35 -16.12
C ALA A 248 -1.02 -11.28 -15.44
N GLY A 249 -0.51 -12.29 -16.15
CA GLY A 249 0.46 -13.24 -15.61
C GLY A 249 1.80 -12.60 -15.24
N ALA A 250 2.18 -11.48 -15.87
CA ALA A 250 3.37 -10.70 -15.51
C ALA A 250 3.21 -9.90 -14.20
N LEU A 251 2.00 -9.79 -13.65
CA LEU A 251 1.76 -9.03 -12.43
C LEU A 251 2.25 -9.76 -11.17
N PRO A 252 2.63 -9.03 -10.10
CA PRO A 252 3.18 -9.64 -8.89
C PRO A 252 2.22 -10.58 -8.11
N VAL A 253 0.92 -10.57 -8.45
CA VAL A 253 -0.09 -11.50 -7.89
C VAL A 253 0.10 -12.93 -8.37
N PHE A 254 0.69 -13.14 -9.55
CA PHE A 254 1.00 -14.46 -10.08
C PHE A 254 2.48 -14.81 -9.90
N ARG A 255 2.74 -16.10 -9.74
CA ARG A 255 4.11 -16.64 -9.74
C ARG A 255 4.72 -16.41 -11.11
N GLN A 256 5.85 -15.73 -11.12
CA GLN A 256 6.65 -15.60 -12.32
C GLN A 256 7.37 -16.94 -12.57
N PRO A 257 7.50 -17.39 -13.84
CA PRO A 257 8.44 -18.44 -14.15
C PRO A 257 9.81 -18.01 -13.61
N LEU A 258 10.50 -18.90 -12.89
CA LEU A 258 11.92 -18.67 -12.57
C LEU A 258 12.60 -18.33 -13.88
N ALA A 259 13.11 -17.10 -14.01
CA ALA A 259 13.94 -16.74 -15.14
C ALA A 259 15.01 -17.82 -15.25
N ALA A 260 15.01 -18.58 -16.34
CA ALA A 260 16.10 -19.49 -16.64
C ALA A 260 17.35 -18.60 -16.61
N ALA A 261 18.22 -18.83 -15.62
CA ALA A 261 19.48 -18.15 -15.52
C ALA A 261 20.20 -18.35 -16.85
N ALA A 262 20.31 -17.27 -17.62
CA ALA A 262 21.14 -17.17 -18.81
C ALA A 262 22.55 -16.74 -18.38
#